data_AF-A0A8S2RJG2-F1
#
_entry.id   AF-A0A8S2RJG2-F1
#
_cell.length_a   1.000
_cell.length_b   1.000
_cell.length_c   1.000
_cell.angle_alpha   90.00
_cell.angle_beta   90.00
_cell.angle_gamma   90.00
#
_symmetry.space_group_name_H-M   'P 1'
#
loop_
_entity.id
_entity.type
_entity.pdbx_description
1 polymer ?
#
loop_
_entity_poly.entity_id
_entity_poly.type
_entity_poly.pdbx_seq_one_letter_code
_entity_poly.pdbx_strand_id
1 'polypeptide(L)' 'QLSIGDQITFTLALKACTKLNDYQYGIRIHQQLSLKAIEDPYLQTSLIHFYMQCHNIDQADKIFSTMKNKTVYAYGAMFK' A
#
# COMPACT_ATOMS: atom_id res chain seq x y z
N GLN A 1 -8.37 -15.50 -0.69
CA GLN A 1 -7.35 -14.91 -1.59
C GLN A 1 -8.02 -13.87 -2.48
N LEU A 2 -7.35 -12.75 -2.78
CA LEU A 2 -7.83 -11.75 -3.74
C LEU A 2 -7.64 -12.23 -5.17
N SER A 3 -8.59 -11.92 -6.06
CA SER A 3 -8.37 -12.12 -7.49
C SER A 3 -7.32 -11.12 -8.02
N ILE A 4 -6.72 -11.44 -9.17
CA ILE A 4 -5.81 -10.50 -9.86
C ILE A 4 -6.55 -9.18 -10.17
N GLY A 5 -7.83 -9.26 -10.56
CA GLY A 5 -8.67 -8.09 -10.80
C GLY A 5 -8.84 -7.21 -9.56
N ASP A 6 -9.04 -7.82 -8.38
CA ASP A 6 -9.13 -7.07 -7.13
C ASP A 6 -7.81 -6.37 -6.78
N GLN A 7 -6.66 -7.05 -6.96
CA GLN A 7 -5.35 -6.48 -6.67
C GLN A 7 -5.06 -5.23 -7.52
N ILE A 8 -5.40 -5.30 -8.82
CA ILE A 8 -5.29 -4.16 -9.74
C ILE A 8 -6.22 -3.03 -9.29
N THR A 9 -7.47 -3.37 -8.94
CA THR A 9 -8.48 -2.39 -8.50
C THR A 9 -8.02 -1.64 -7.25
N PHE A 10 -7.56 -2.35 -6.21
CA PHE A 10 -7.06 -1.72 -4.99
C PHE A 10 -5.80 -0.90 -5.22
N THR A 11 -4.89 -1.36 -6.09
CA THR A 11 -3.70 -0.59 -6.47
C THR A 11 -4.07 0.74 -7.13
N LEU A 12 -5.03 0.72 -8.07
CA LEU A 12 -5.52 1.93 -8.73
C LEU A 12 -6.24 2.86 -7.75
N ALA A 13 -7.06 2.30 -6.86
CA ALA A 13 -7.75 3.06 -5.83
C ALA A 13 -6.76 3.75 -4.87
N LEU A 14 -5.72 3.05 -4.38
CA LEU A 14 -4.67 3.65 -3.55
C LEU A 14 -3.90 4.76 -4.27
N LYS A 15 -3.60 4.57 -5.57
CA LYS A 15 -2.99 5.63 -6.39
C LYS A 15 -3.90 6.86 -6.50
N ALA A 16 -5.21 6.67 -6.64
CA ALA A 16 -6.17 7.77 -6.66
C ALA A 16 -6.23 8.48 -5.30
N CYS A 17 -6.32 7.74 -4.19
CA CYS A 17 -6.28 8.32 -2.84
C CYS A 17 -5.01 9.13 -2.59
N THR A 18 -3.87 8.62 -3.05
CA THR A 18 -2.59 9.32 -2.97
C THR A 18 -2.65 10.66 -3.72
N LYS A 19 -3.11 10.66 -4.97
CA LYS A 19 -3.21 11.89 -5.78
C LYS A 19 -4.20 12.92 -5.23
N LEU A 20 -5.26 12.44 -4.60
CA LEU A 20 -6.33 13.27 -4.04
C LEU A 20 -6.07 13.65 -2.57
N ASN A 21 -4.99 13.17 -1.95
CA ASN A 21 -4.74 13.25 -0.51
C ASN A 21 -5.92 12.72 0.33
N ASP A 22 -6.67 11.73 -0.17
CA ASP A 22 -7.80 11.12 0.54
C ASP A 22 -7.31 10.04 1.50
N TYR A 23 -6.82 10.51 2.65
CA TYR A 23 -6.29 9.65 3.70
C TYR A 23 -7.35 8.69 4.25
N GLN A 24 -8.59 9.16 4.43
CA GLN A 24 -9.65 8.36 5.04
C GLN A 24 -10.01 7.17 4.17
N TYR A 25 -10.15 7.35 2.85
CA TYR A 25 -10.47 6.24 1.96
C TYR A 25 -9.30 5.26 1.85
N GLY A 26 -8.05 5.75 1.77
CA GLY A 26 -6.88 4.89 1.69
C GLY A 26 -6.69 3.99 2.93
N ILE A 27 -6.98 4.49 4.14
CA ILE A 27 -7.00 3.63 5.35
C ILE A 27 -8.08 2.56 5.26
N ARG A 28 -9.28 2.89 4.77
CA ARG A 28 -10.37 1.90 4.62
C ARG A 28 -9.96 0.78 3.66
N ILE A 29 -9.28 1.13 2.57
CA ILE A 29 -8.66 0.13 1.70
C ILE A 29 -7.69 -0.72 2.52
N HIS A 30 -6.70 -0.13 3.19
CA HIS A 30 -5.71 -0.89 3.96
C HIS A 30 -6.34 -1.82 5.01
N GLN A 31 -7.40 -1.39 5.70
CA GLN A 31 -8.15 -2.24 6.64
C GLN A 31 -8.80 -3.43 5.94
N GLN A 32 -9.47 -3.23 4.80
CA GLN A 32 -10.03 -4.32 4.01
C GLN A 32 -8.96 -5.29 3.50
N LEU A 33 -7.78 -4.77 3.16
CA LEU A 33 -6.64 -5.56 2.70
C LEU A 33 -6.01 -6.37 3.83
N SER A 34 -5.87 -5.78 5.02
CA SER A 34 -5.32 -6.45 6.22
C SER A 34 -6.14 -7.67 6.62
N LEU A 35 -7.47 -7.59 6.55
CA LEU A 35 -8.37 -8.72 6.83
C LEU A 35 -8.17 -9.90 5.86
N LYS A 36 -7.57 -9.65 4.70
CA LYS A 36 -7.33 -10.66 3.65
C LYS A 36 -5.89 -11.18 3.62
N ALA A 37 -5.05 -10.79 4.60
CA ALA A 37 -3.66 -11.22 4.76
C ALA A 37 -2.84 -11.13 3.46
N ILE A 38 -2.77 -9.92 2.88
CA ILE A 38 -2.12 -9.72 1.58
C ILE A 38 -0.60 -9.89 1.67
N GLU A 39 -0.08 -10.71 0.77
CA GLU A 39 1.35 -10.92 0.56
C GLU A 39 1.85 -10.39 -0.79
N ASP A 40 0.97 -9.75 -1.60
CA ASP A 40 1.35 -9.22 -2.90
C ASP A 40 2.27 -8.00 -2.76
N PRO A 41 3.53 -8.07 -3.25
CA PRO A 41 4.51 -7.01 -3.04
C PRO A 41 4.15 -5.71 -3.79
N TYR A 42 3.39 -5.77 -4.89
CA TYR A 42 2.99 -4.56 -5.63
C TYR A 42 1.94 -3.75 -4.87
N LEU A 43 0.97 -4.43 -4.29
CA LEU A 43 -0.07 -3.81 -3.48
C LEU A 43 0.50 -3.29 -2.15
N GLN A 44 1.42 -4.03 -1.51
CA GLN A 44 2.17 -3.55 -0.35
C GLN A 44 3.02 -2.31 -0.69
N THR A 45 3.70 -2.29 -1.84
CA THR A 45 4.45 -1.11 -2.31
C THR A 45 3.52 0.09 -2.54
N SER A 46 2.31 -0.14 -3.06
CA SER A 46 1.33 0.93 -3.26
C SER A 46 0.81 1.51 -1.94
N LEU A 47 0.65 0.68 -0.91
CA LEU A 47 0.33 1.14 0.44
C LEU A 47 1.46 1.96 1.07
N ILE A 48 2.72 1.54 0.90
CA ILE A 48 3.90 2.30 1.37
C ILE A 48 3.88 3.70 0.75
N HIS A 49 3.73 3.79 -0.57
CA HIS A 49 3.69 5.07 -1.27
C HIS A 49 2.53 5.96 -0.79
N PHE A 50 1.34 5.38 -0.60
CA PHE A 50 0.19 6.11 -0.04
C PHE A 50 0.50 6.69 1.35
N TYR A 51 1.03 5.88 2.26
CA TYR A 51 1.34 6.33 3.62
C TYR A 51 2.46 7.36 3.68
N MET A 52 3.48 7.22 2.83
CA MET A 52 4.56 8.21 2.70
C MET A 52 4.03 9.57 2.25
N GLN A 53 3.13 9.60 1.25
CA GLN A 53 2.50 10.85 0.77
C GLN A 53 1.54 11.46 1.78
N CYS A 54 0.92 10.64 2.65
CA CYS A 54 0.12 11.12 3.77
C CYS A 54 0.95 11.42 5.04
N HIS A 55 2.28 11.47 4.94
CA HIS A 55 3.21 11.75 6.05
C HIS A 55 3.10 10.79 7.25
N ASN A 56 2.60 9.58 7.04
CA ASN A 56 2.50 8.55 8.08
C ASN A 56 3.61 7.50 7.87
N ILE A 57 4.82 7.89 8.25
CA ILE A 57 6.04 7.11 8.06
C ILE A 57 5.98 5.80 8.86
N ASP A 58 5.41 5.82 10.06
CA ASP A 58 5.33 4.65 10.93
C ASP A 58 4.54 3.49 10.28
N GLN A 59 3.42 3.81 9.60
CA GLN A 59 2.65 2.78 8.88
C GLN A 59 3.37 2.31 7.62
N ALA A 60 4.04 3.21 6.90
CA ALA A 60 4.86 2.84 5.75
C ALA A 60 5.99 1.86 6.16
N ASP A 61 6.71 2.18 7.23
CA ASP A 61 7.78 1.34 7.77
C ASP A 61 7.28 -0.02 8.26
N LYS A 62 6.14 -0.05 8.95
CA LYS A 62 5.54 -1.31 9.42
C LYS A 62 5.22 -2.25 8.25
N ILE A 63 4.64 -1.73 7.17
CA ILE A 63 4.35 -2.53 5.97
C ILE A 63 5.66 -2.99 5.34
N PHE A 64 6.59 -2.06 5.10
CA PHE A 64 7.89 -2.37 4.50
C PHE A 64 8.65 -3.46 5.27
N SER A 65 8.75 -3.31 6.58
CA SER A 65 9.42 -4.26 7.48
C SER A 65 8.80 -5.65 7.43
N THR A 66 7.47 -5.77 7.31
CA THR A 66 6.75 -7.05 7.24
C THR A 66 6.70 -7.70 5.86
N MET A 67 7.15 -7.01 4.79
CA MET A 67 7.22 -7.60 3.45
C MET A 67 8.21 -8.77 3.41
N LYS A 68 7.75 -9.95 2.97
CA LYS A 68 8.60 -11.12 2.71
C LYS A 68 9.59 -10.88 1.57
N ASN A 69 9.13 -10.24 0.49
CA ASN A 69 9.92 -9.96 -0.71
C ASN A 69 9.92 -8.45 -1.01
N LYS A 70 10.97 -7.74 -0.57
CA LYS A 70 11.15 -6.32 -0.86
C LYS A 70 11.70 -6.14 -2.27
N THR A 71 10.90 -5.54 -3.15
CA THR A 71 11.31 -5.23 -4.53
C THR A 71 12.05 -3.90 -4.58
N VAL A 72 12.79 -3.61 -5.66
CA VAL A 72 13.41 -2.30 -5.90
C VAL A 72 12.39 -1.16 -5.82
N TYR A 73 11.15 -1.42 -6.25
CA TYR A 73 10.05 -0.46 -6.14
C TYR A 73 9.64 -0.20 -4.69
N ALA A 74 9.67 -1.21 -3.82
CA ALA A 74 9.39 -1.04 -2.39
C ALA A 74 10.45 -0.16 -1.69
N TYR A 75 11.73 -0.40 -1.97
CA TYR A 75 12.81 0.47 -1.49
C TYR A 75 12.65 1.90 -2.02
N GLY A 76 12.34 2.04 -3.31
CA GLY A 76 12.08 3.33 -3.93
C GLY A 76 10.83 4.03 -3.40
N ALA A 77 9.86 3.32 -2.84
CA ALA A 77 8.70 3.93 -2.21
C ALA A 77 8.98 4.38 -0.76
N MET A 78 9.85 3.69 -0.03
CA MET A 78 10.16 3.97 1.37
C MET A 78 11.19 5.10 1.55
N PHE A 79 12.19 5.17 0.68
CA PHE A 79 13.38 6.02 0.89
C PHE A 79 13.53 7.15 -0.13
N LYS A 80 12.52 7.40 -0.97
CA LYS A 80 12.52 8.44 -2.00
C LYS A 80 11.44 9.46 -1.73
#